data_AF-A0A497BN42-F1
#
_entry.id   AF-A0A497BN42-F1
#
_cell.length_a   1.000
_cell.length_b   1.000
_cell.length_c   1.000
_cell.angle_alpha   90.00
_cell.angle_beta   90.00
_cell.angle_gamma   90.00
#
_symmetry.space_group_name_H-M   'P 1'
#
loop_
_entity.id
_entity.type
_entity.pdbx_description
1 polymer ?
#
loop_
_entity_poly.entity_id
_entity_poly.type
_entity_poly.pdbx_seq_one_letter_code
_entity_poly.pdbx_strand_id
1 'polypeptide(L)' 'MNNRFERLLTPGTIGKLHIKNRIVMPPMVRNYATPDGLVSKRLVDHYATIA' A
#
# COMPACT_ATOMS: atom_id res chain seq x y z
N MET A 1 -7.04 10.27 26.37
CA MET A 1 -6.91 9.01 25.61
C MET A 1 -5.44 8.81 25.30
N ASN A 2 -4.83 7.69 25.69
CA ASN A 2 -3.42 7.41 25.36
C ASN A 2 -3.30 7.09 23.87
N ASN A 3 -2.68 8.01 23.12
CA ASN A 3 -2.59 7.96 21.67
C ASN A 3 -1.42 7.06 21.22
N ARG A 4 -1.49 5.77 21.57
CA ARG A 4 -0.39 4.78 21.45
C ARG A 4 0.26 4.70 20.05
N PHE A 5 -0.42 5.15 19.00
CA PHE A 5 0.04 5.06 17.62
C PHE A 5 0.11 6.42 16.91
N GLU A 6 0.18 7.52 17.65
CA GLU A 6 0.21 8.88 17.08
C GLU A 6 1.31 9.02 16.02
N ARG A 7 2.52 8.54 16.32
CA ARG A 7 3.64 8.60 15.37
C ARG A 7 3.42 7.76 14.11
N LEU A 8 2.67 6.65 14.20
CA LEU A 8 2.39 5.78 13.06
C LEU A 8 1.36 6.41 12.11
N LEU A 9 0.37 7.10 12.68
CA LEU A 9 -0.76 7.68 11.93
C LEU A 9 -0.49 9.11 11.43
N THR A 10 0.55 9.77 11.92
CA THR A 10 0.94 11.11 11.45
C THR A 10 1.56 11.07 10.05
N PRO A 11 1.35 12.12 9.22
CA PRO A 11 1.98 12.24 7.92
C PRO A 11 3.52 12.19 7.95
N GLY A 12 4.10 11.95 6.78
CA GLY A 12 5.54 11.93 6.58
C GLY A 12 5.93 12.19 5.13
N THR A 13 7.22 12.09 4.84
CA THR A 13 7.76 12.29 3.49
C THR A 13 8.78 11.20 3.18
N ILE A 14 8.68 10.60 1.99
CA ILE A 14 9.67 9.67 1.43
C ILE A 14 10.21 10.30 0.14
N GLY A 15 11.45 10.80 0.18
CA GLY A 15 12.00 11.58 -0.93
C GLY A 15 11.16 12.83 -1.21
N LYS A 16 10.49 12.89 -2.36
CA LYS A 16 9.56 13.98 -2.74
C LYS A 16 8.08 13.63 -2.50
N LEU A 17 7.77 12.40 -2.09
CA LEU A 17 6.39 11.93 -1.89
C LEU A 17 5.92 12.24 -0.48
N HIS A 18 4.82 12.98 -0.35
CA HIS A 18 4.12 13.19 0.92
C HIS A 18 3.11 12.06 1.17
N ILE A 19 3.16 11.43 2.35
CA ILE A 19 2.31 10.29 2.72
C ILE A 19 1.39 10.64 3.89
N LYS A 20 0.15 10.14 3.84
CA LYS A 20 -0.91 10.40 4.83
C LYS A 20 -0.64 9.76 6.20
N ASN A 21 0.11 8.66 6.23
CA ASN A 21 0.50 7.92 7.43
C ASN A 21 1.78 7.12 7.15
N ARG A 22 2.32 6.44 8.16
CA ARG A 22 3.58 5.67 8.05
C ARG A 22 3.36 4.16 7.90
N ILE A 23 2.18 3.74 7.44
CA ILE A 23 1.85 2.34 7.18
C ILE A 23 2.12 2.06 5.70
N VAL A 24 2.95 1.05 5.42
CA VAL A 24 3.35 0.67 4.05
C VAL A 24 2.93 -0.77 3.80
N MET A 25 2.31 -1.01 2.65
CA MET A 25 2.10 -2.37 2.16
C MET A 25 3.37 -2.86 1.46
N PRO A 26 4.06 -3.91 1.96
CA PRO A 26 5.27 -4.43 1.34
C PRO A 26 4.96 -5.14 0.01
N PRO A 27 5.98 -5.40 -0.83
CA PRO A 27 5.81 -6.26 -1.99
C PRO A 27 5.39 -7.67 -1.56
N MET A 28 4.33 -8.18 -2.17
CA MET A 28 3.79 -9.50 -1.89
C MET A 28 3.55 -10.24 -3.21
N VAL A 29 4.08 -11.46 -3.33
CA VAL A 29 3.74 -12.35 -4.45
C VAL A 29 2.31 -12.85 -4.25
N ARG A 30 1.44 -12.54 -5.22
CA ARG A 30 0.00 -12.87 -5.16
C ARG A 30 -0.45 -13.85 -6.23
N ASN A 31 0.39 -14.07 -7.24
CA ASN A 31 0.08 -14.86 -8.43
C ASN A 31 -1.23 -14.42 -9.15
N TYR A 32 -1.47 -13.10 -9.21
CA TYR A 32 -2.63 -12.50 -9.89
C TYR A 32 -2.28 -11.98 -11.29
N ALA A 33 -1.09 -12.25 -11.80
CA ALA A 33 -0.75 -11.91 -13.18
C ALA A 33 -1.49 -12.81 -14.17
N THR A 34 -1.61 -12.38 -15.43
CA THR A 34 -2.00 -13.28 -16.52
C THR A 34 -0.91 -14.32 -16.79
N PRO A 35 -1.17 -15.40 -17.55
CA PRO A 35 -0.15 -16.38 -17.91
C PRO A 35 1.08 -15.77 -18.61
N ASP A 36 0.90 -14.67 -19.35
CA ASP A 36 1.98 -13.91 -20.01
C ASP A 36 2.74 -12.97 -19.05
N GLY A 37 2.42 -12.99 -17.76
CA GLY A 37 3.06 -12.14 -16.75
C GLY A 37 2.53 -10.70 -16.69
N LEU A 38 1.40 -10.41 -17.33
CA LEU A 38 0.84 -9.06 -17.38
C LEU A 38 -0.07 -8.77 -16.17
N VAL A 39 -0.26 -7.48 -15.90
CA VAL A 39 -1.22 -7.02 -14.89
C VAL A 39 -2.63 -7.44 -15.28
N SER A 40 -3.31 -8.19 -14.41
CA SER A 40 -4.71 -8.58 -14.61
C SER A 40 -5.67 -7.62 -13.90
N LYS A 41 -6.95 -7.66 -14.31
CA LYS A 41 -8.02 -6.93 -13.61
C LYS A 41 -8.08 -7.29 -12.12
N ARG A 42 -7.89 -8.56 -11.77
CA ARG A 42 -7.88 -9.03 -10.37
C ARG A 42 -6.78 -8.37 -9.55
N LEU A 43 -5.61 -8.12 -10.15
CA LEU A 43 -4.52 -7.42 -9.49
C LEU A 43 -4.87 -5.94 -9.25
N VAL A 44 -5.45 -5.28 -10.27
CA VAL A 44 -5.92 -3.89 -10.16
C VAL A 44 -6.98 -3.75 -9.07
N ASP A 45 -8.01 -4.59 -9.10
CA ASP A 45 -9.10 -4.57 -8.12
C ASP A 45 -8.56 -4.81 -6.70
N HIS A 46 -7.57 -5.68 -6.54
CA HIS A 46 -6.95 -5.89 -5.23
C HIS A 46 -6.29 -4.63 -4.69
N TYR A 47 -5.44 -3.94 -5.47
CA TYR A 47 -4.80 -2.72 -5.03
C TYR A 47 -5.79 -1.58 -4.76
N ALA A 48 -6.91 -1.52 -5.49
CA ALA A 48 -7.97 -0.56 -5.22
C ALA A 48 -8.63 -0.76 -3.84
N THR A 49 -8.75 -2.01 -3.36
CA THR A 49 -9.38 -2.29 -2.06
C THR A 49 -8.52 -1.97 -0.82
N ILE A 50 -7.22 -1.75 -1.00
CA ILE A 50 -6.26 -1.62 0.12
C ILE A 50 -5.53 -0.25 0.15
N ALA A 51 -5.81 0.62 -0.82
CA ALA A 51 -5.27 1.98 -0.90
C ALA A 51 -6.02 2.96 0.02
#